data_AF-A0A1Q7DXY3-F1
#
_entry.id   AF-A0A1Q7DXY3-F1
#
_cell.length_a   1.000
_cell.length_b   1.000
_cell.length_c   1.000
_cell.angle_alpha   90.00
_cell.angle_beta   90.00
_cell.angle_gamma   90.00
#
_symmetry.space_group_name_H-M   'P 1'
#
loop_
_entity.id
_entity.type
_entity.pdbx_description
1 polymer ?
#
loop_
_entity_poly.entity_id
_entity_poly.type
_entity_poly.pdbx_seq_one_letter_code
_entity_poly.pdbx_strand_id
1 'polypeptide(L)'
;MFDPAILVTTLLLWAAQAAKIDGTWELVRIFKPGAARATRAVPVDSTVYLRLTLLTHHGGWMEGRLYRRYFGQAERSKIEAGPLRGTDRYIIGVELDHPTWQRARTAAWLAGGRLRLGTSLVPDADSLELRRVAPDAPYPAAVQVVVTAP
;
A
#
# COMPACT_ATOMS: atom_id res chain seq x y z
N MET A 1 -19.68 26.60 20.48
CA MET A 1 -20.56 26.37 19.31
C MET A 1 -19.65 26.22 18.12
N PHE A 2 -19.55 25.03 17.51
CA PHE A 2 -18.70 24.84 16.33
C PHE A 2 -19.41 25.48 15.14
N ASP A 3 -18.71 26.34 14.40
CA ASP A 3 -19.23 26.94 13.18
C ASP A 3 -19.49 25.83 12.14
N PRO A 4 -20.72 25.69 11.64
CA PRO A 4 -21.06 24.67 10.65
C PRO A 4 -20.22 24.80 9.36
N ALA A 5 -19.77 26.00 8.99
CA ALA A 5 -18.87 26.20 7.85
C ALA A 5 -17.47 25.60 8.11
N ILE A 6 -16.97 25.70 9.35
CA ILE A 6 -15.70 25.08 9.75
C ILE A 6 -15.84 23.55 9.73
N LEU A 7 -16.96 23.01 10.20
CA LEU A 7 -17.23 21.57 10.17
C LEU A 7 -17.28 21.02 8.73
N VAL A 8 -18.00 21.70 7.83
CA VAL A 8 -18.11 21.31 6.41
C VAL A 8 -16.76 21.38 5.71
N THR A 9 -16.01 22.47 5.92
CA THR A 9 -14.67 22.64 5.31
C THR A 9 -13.71 21.55 5.79
N THR A 10 -13.76 21.22 7.08
CA THR A 10 -12.94 20.16 7.67
C THR A 10 -13.29 18.80 7.05
N LEU A 11 -14.58 18.45 6.94
CA LEU A 11 -15.02 17.21 6.30
C LEU A 11 -14.62 17.11 4.83
N LEU A 12 -14.72 18.21 4.07
CA LEU A 12 -14.33 18.26 2.66
C LEU A 12 -12.83 18.07 2.47
N LEU A 13 -11.99 18.71 3.31
CA LEU A 13 -10.54 18.53 3.26
C LEU A 13 -10.15 17.07 3.57
N TRP A 14 -10.91 16.39 4.43
CA TRP A 14 -10.65 14.99 4.80
C TRP A 14 -11.04 14.03 3.68
N ALA A 15 -12.19 14.26 3.06
CA ALA A 15 -12.60 13.52 1.88
C ALA A 15 -11.60 13.72 0.71
N ALA A 16 -11.13 14.96 0.52
CA ALA A 16 -10.13 15.30 -0.48
C ALA A 16 -8.77 14.65 -0.22
N GLN A 17 -8.38 14.50 1.05
CA GLN A 17 -7.20 13.74 1.42
C GLN A 17 -7.36 12.26 1.09
N ALA A 18 -8.41 11.61 1.62
CA ALA A 18 -8.65 10.17 1.44
C ALA A 18 -8.67 9.77 -0.05
N ALA A 19 -9.33 10.56 -0.90
CA ALA A 19 -9.42 10.32 -2.33
C ALA A 19 -8.06 10.33 -3.08
N LYS A 20 -6.98 10.87 -2.50
CA LYS A 20 -5.67 10.96 -3.18
C LYS A 20 -5.10 9.58 -3.52
N ILE A 21 -5.42 8.55 -2.72
CA ILE A 21 -4.88 7.19 -2.91
C ILE A 21 -5.90 6.21 -3.50
N ASP A 22 -7.10 6.67 -3.87
CA ASP A 22 -8.09 5.84 -4.55
C ASP A 22 -7.54 5.26 -5.83
N GLY A 23 -7.94 4.04 -6.18
CA GLY A 23 -7.57 3.32 -7.39
C GLY A 23 -6.64 2.14 -7.14
N THR A 24 -6.14 1.55 -8.23
CA THR A 24 -5.31 0.33 -8.20
C THR A 24 -3.82 0.67 -8.21
N TRP A 25 -3.09 0.03 -7.30
CA TRP A 25 -1.67 0.20 -7.09
C TRP A 25 -0.95 -1.14 -7.18
N GLU A 26 0.14 -1.17 -7.93
CA GLU A 26 0.94 -2.35 -8.20
C GLU A 26 2.35 -2.20 -7.64
N LEU A 27 2.82 -3.21 -6.91
CA LEU A 27 4.18 -3.27 -6.40
C LEU A 27 5.20 -3.21 -7.54
N VAL A 28 6.13 -2.26 -7.43
CA VAL A 28 7.25 -2.12 -8.37
C VAL A 28 8.60 -2.28 -7.69
N ARG A 29 8.75 -1.85 -6.43
CA ARG A 29 10.01 -1.96 -5.69
C ARG A 29 9.79 -2.41 -4.26
N ILE A 30 10.67 -3.31 -3.83
CA ILE A 30 10.82 -3.77 -2.44
C ILE A 30 12.17 -3.25 -1.95
N PHE A 31 12.17 -2.40 -0.93
CA PHE A 31 13.39 -1.90 -0.30
C PHE A 31 13.73 -2.80 0.88
N LYS A 32 14.97 -3.29 0.92
CA LYS A 32 15.46 -4.19 1.96
C LYS A 32 16.79 -3.69 2.53
N PRO A 33 17.07 -3.92 3.81
CA PRO A 33 18.40 -3.67 4.35
C PRO A 33 19.37 -4.76 3.85
N GLY A 34 20.66 -4.42 3.73
CA GLY A 34 21.69 -5.42 3.45
C GLY A 34 23.10 -4.85 3.45
N ALA A 35 24.10 -5.72 3.41
CA ALA A 35 25.51 -5.35 3.56
C ALA A 35 26.06 -4.50 2.39
N ALA A 36 25.52 -4.67 1.19
CA ALA A 36 25.96 -3.97 -0.01
C ALA A 36 24.76 -3.46 -0.80
N ARG A 37 24.87 -2.25 -1.35
CA ARG A 37 23.85 -1.70 -2.24
C ARG A 37 23.74 -2.56 -3.49
N ALA A 38 22.52 -3.00 -3.79
CA ALA A 38 22.23 -3.79 -4.97
C ALA A 38 20.82 -3.50 -5.47
N THR A 39 20.58 -3.66 -6.76
CA THR A 39 19.23 -3.68 -7.33
C THR A 39 19.13 -4.84 -8.29
N ARG A 40 18.08 -5.65 -8.16
CA ARG A 40 17.83 -6.77 -9.05
C ARG A 40 16.34 -6.94 -9.35
N ALA A 41 16.03 -7.37 -10.56
CA ALA A 41 14.70 -7.85 -10.89
C ALA A 41 14.53 -9.27 -10.33
N VAL A 42 13.42 -9.53 -9.66
CA VAL A 42 13.09 -10.84 -9.08
C VAL A 42 11.73 -11.28 -9.62
N PRO A 43 11.59 -12.51 -10.15
CA PRO A 43 10.32 -13.04 -10.60
C PRO A 43 9.26 -12.96 -9.50
N VAL A 44 8.02 -12.59 -9.86
CA VAL A 44 6.93 -12.42 -8.89
C VAL A 44 6.61 -13.69 -8.10
N ASP A 45 6.86 -14.86 -8.70
CA ASP A 45 6.63 -16.16 -8.05
C ASP A 45 7.79 -16.60 -7.15
N SER A 46 8.93 -15.91 -7.20
CA SER A 46 10.09 -16.16 -6.32
C SER A 46 10.21 -15.15 -5.19
N THR A 47 9.22 -14.28 -5.02
CA THR A 47 9.20 -13.25 -3.97
C THR A 47 7.76 -12.93 -3.56
N VAL A 48 7.58 -11.86 -2.79
CA VAL A 48 6.27 -11.32 -2.49
C VAL A 48 5.88 -10.28 -3.52
N TYR A 49 4.81 -10.54 -4.26
CA TYR A 49 4.15 -9.56 -5.11
C TYR A 49 2.85 -9.09 -4.46
N LEU A 50 2.49 -7.82 -4.64
CA LEU A 50 1.16 -7.36 -4.27
C LEU A 50 0.59 -6.32 -5.23
N ARG A 51 -0.73 -6.34 -5.35
CA ARG A 51 -1.56 -5.33 -6.00
C ARG A 51 -2.73 -5.03 -5.07
N LEU A 52 -2.97 -3.76 -4.80
CA LEU A 52 -4.09 -3.33 -3.97
C LEU A 52 -4.99 -2.37 -4.75
N THR A 53 -6.28 -2.40 -4.47
CA THR A 53 -7.24 -1.41 -4.95
C THR A 53 -7.90 -0.77 -3.75
N LEU A 54 -7.95 0.55 -3.72
CA LEU A 54 -8.52 1.35 -2.64
C LEU A 54 -9.68 2.19 -3.18
N LEU A 55 -10.70 2.35 -2.35
CA LEU A 55 -11.84 3.22 -2.60
C LEU A 55 -12.15 4.02 -1.34
N THR A 56 -12.26 5.34 -1.48
CA THR A 56 -12.70 6.22 -0.40
C THR A 56 -14.22 6.34 -0.41
N HIS A 57 -14.80 6.27 0.78
CA HIS A 57 -16.23 6.47 0.99
C HIS A 57 -16.52 7.77 1.74
N HIS A 58 -17.81 8.12 1.79
CA HIS A 58 -18.30 9.24 2.58
C HIS A 58 -17.91 9.09 4.06
N GLY A 59 -17.30 10.12 4.63
CA GLY A 59 -16.74 10.09 5.98
C GLY A 59 -15.24 9.77 6.06
N GLY A 60 -14.59 9.54 4.91
CA GLY A 60 -13.13 9.38 4.83
C GLY A 60 -12.60 8.00 5.22
N TRP A 61 -13.49 7.04 5.52
CA TRP A 61 -13.10 5.64 5.61
C TRP A 61 -12.83 5.08 4.21
N MET A 62 -11.90 4.14 4.13
CA MET A 62 -11.50 3.50 2.88
C MET A 62 -11.66 1.99 3.01
N GLU A 63 -12.10 1.35 1.92
CA GLU A 63 -12.06 -0.10 1.78
C GLU A 63 -11.27 -0.49 0.53
N GLY A 64 -11.02 -1.78 0.40
CA GLY A 64 -10.33 -2.25 -0.78
C GLY A 64 -10.13 -3.75 -0.83
N ARG A 65 -9.30 -4.14 -1.79
CA ARG A 65 -8.88 -5.53 -1.98
C ARG A 65 -7.39 -5.57 -2.16
N LEU A 66 -6.75 -6.49 -1.46
CA LEU A 66 -5.37 -6.91 -1.66
C LEU A 66 -5.38 -8.21 -2.47
N TYR A 67 -4.58 -8.24 -3.53
CA TYR A 67 -4.08 -9.47 -4.14
C TYR A 67 -2.59 -9.55 -3.82
N ARG A 68 -2.17 -10.65 -3.21
CA ARG A 68 -0.76 -10.91 -2.89
C ARG A 68 -0.37 -12.29 -3.43
N ARG A 69 0.86 -12.41 -3.92
CA ARG A 69 1.50 -13.68 -4.17
C ARG A 69 2.64 -13.81 -3.17
N TYR A 70 2.60 -14.84 -2.35
CA TYR A 70 3.67 -15.19 -1.43
C TYR A 70 4.45 -16.36 -2.03
N PHE A 71 5.59 -16.08 -2.69
CA PHE A 71 6.39 -17.11 -3.37
C PHE A 71 5.53 -17.98 -4.31
N GLY A 72 4.74 -17.33 -5.16
CA GLY A 72 3.83 -17.97 -6.12
C GLY A 72 2.47 -18.39 -5.54
N GLN A 73 2.31 -18.42 -4.22
CA GLN A 73 1.04 -18.76 -3.58
C GLN A 73 0.12 -17.55 -3.54
N ALA A 74 -1.01 -17.64 -4.25
CA ALA A 74 -1.97 -16.55 -4.33
C ALA A 74 -2.80 -16.44 -3.05
N GLU A 75 -2.96 -15.23 -2.55
CA GLU A 75 -3.85 -14.89 -1.45
C GLU A 75 -4.61 -13.59 -1.78
N ARG A 76 -5.82 -13.48 -1.21
CA ARG A 76 -6.72 -12.34 -1.42
C ARG A 76 -7.30 -11.92 -0.09
N SER A 77 -7.26 -10.62 0.18
CA SER A 77 -7.71 -10.08 1.45
C SER A 77 -8.53 -8.82 1.24
N LYS A 78 -9.48 -8.58 2.14
CA LYS A 78 -10.12 -7.26 2.25
C LYS A 78 -9.15 -6.28 2.86
N ILE A 79 -9.21 -5.03 2.41
CA ILE A 79 -8.51 -3.91 3.00
C ILE A 79 -9.51 -3.08 3.79
N GLU A 80 -9.11 -2.72 5.01
CA GLU A 80 -9.70 -1.63 5.77
C GLU A 80 -8.65 -0.53 5.91
N ALA A 81 -8.98 0.69 5.54
CA ALA A 81 -8.04 1.79 5.56
C ALA A 81 -8.67 3.10 6.01
N GLY A 82 -7.82 4.03 6.45
CA GLY A 82 -8.25 5.35 6.91
C GLY A 82 -7.11 6.36 6.86
N PRO A 83 -7.42 7.66 6.71
CA PRO A 83 -6.43 8.72 6.84
C PRO A 83 -5.98 8.83 8.29
N LEU A 84 -4.68 9.03 8.49
CA LEU A 84 -4.15 9.45 9.78
C LEU A 84 -4.31 10.97 9.87
N ARG A 85 -5.27 11.41 10.70
CA ARG A 85 -5.69 12.82 10.80
C ARG A 85 -4.51 13.78 10.99
N GLY A 86 -4.52 14.89 10.27
CA GLY A 86 -3.50 15.94 10.36
C GLY A 86 -2.15 15.56 9.73
N THR A 87 -2.09 14.47 8.97
CA THR A 87 -0.90 14.02 8.24
C THR A 87 -1.28 13.69 6.81
N ASP A 88 -0.36 13.72 5.83
CA ASP A 88 -0.58 13.15 4.48
C ASP A 88 -0.34 11.63 4.44
N ARG A 89 -0.69 10.93 5.53
CA ARG A 89 -0.51 9.49 5.69
C ARG A 89 -1.83 8.77 5.90
N TYR A 90 -1.80 7.47 5.63
CA TYR A 90 -2.93 6.56 5.75
C TYR A 90 -2.47 5.31 6.51
N ILE A 91 -3.40 4.61 7.13
CA ILE A 91 -3.17 3.28 7.67
C ILE A 91 -3.96 2.29 6.82
N ILE A 92 -3.29 1.24 6.35
CA ILE A 92 -3.89 0.15 5.58
C ILE A 92 -3.79 -1.11 6.44
N GLY A 93 -4.94 -1.71 6.76
CA GLY A 93 -5.06 -2.97 7.47
C GLY A 93 -5.52 -4.09 6.56
N VAL A 94 -4.89 -5.27 6.70
CA VAL A 94 -5.22 -6.49 5.96
C VAL A 94 -5.00 -7.73 6.83
N GLU A 95 -5.71 -8.81 6.51
CA GLU A 95 -5.39 -10.15 7.01
C GLU A 95 -4.54 -10.88 5.97
N LEU A 96 -3.44 -11.51 6.38
CA LEU A 96 -2.52 -12.25 5.51
C LEU A 96 -2.52 -13.70 5.93
N ASP A 97 -2.51 -14.63 4.97
CA ASP A 97 -2.50 -16.06 5.26
C ASP A 97 -1.07 -16.60 5.39
N HIS A 98 -0.13 -16.06 4.59
CA HIS A 98 1.26 -16.54 4.54
C HIS A 98 2.27 -15.51 5.08
N PRO A 99 3.39 -15.97 5.69
CA PRO A 99 3.77 -17.38 5.94
C PRO A 99 3.00 -18.04 7.08
N THR A 100 2.36 -17.24 7.91
CA THR A 100 1.42 -17.65 8.95
C THR A 100 0.32 -16.61 9.00
N TRP A 101 -0.87 -17.01 9.45
CA TRP A 101 -1.99 -16.10 9.54
C TRP A 101 -1.66 -14.94 10.46
N GLN A 102 -1.88 -13.71 9.98
CA GLN A 102 -1.64 -12.51 10.77
C GLN A 102 -2.50 -11.33 10.30
N ARG A 103 -2.77 -10.40 11.23
CA ARG A 103 -3.31 -9.08 10.90
C ARG A 103 -2.16 -8.10 10.74
N ALA A 104 -1.96 -7.60 9.53
CA ALA A 104 -0.95 -6.61 9.23
C ALA A 104 -1.56 -5.22 9.13
N ARG A 105 -0.85 -4.22 9.66
CA ARG A 105 -1.15 -2.81 9.45
C ARG A 105 0.10 -2.12 8.96
N THR A 106 -0.04 -1.27 7.94
CA THR A 106 1.08 -0.51 7.39
C THR A 106 0.71 0.94 7.19
N ALA A 107 1.66 1.84 7.44
CA ALA A 107 1.51 3.24 7.08
C ALA A 107 1.70 3.39 5.56
N ALA A 108 0.87 4.21 4.93
CA ALA A 108 0.92 4.52 3.51
C ALA A 108 0.99 6.03 3.28
N TRP A 109 1.69 6.46 2.23
CA TRP A 109 1.77 7.87 1.83
C TRP A 109 2.13 7.99 0.35
N LEU A 110 1.83 9.15 -0.25
CA LEU A 110 2.26 9.44 -1.61
C LEU A 110 3.64 10.10 -1.60
N ALA A 111 4.52 9.63 -2.49
CA ALA A 111 5.82 10.23 -2.77
C ALA A 111 6.05 10.27 -4.28
N GLY A 112 6.07 11.47 -4.86
CA GLY A 112 6.30 11.65 -6.31
C GLY A 112 5.32 10.87 -7.20
N GLY A 113 4.03 10.85 -6.84
CA GLY A 113 2.99 10.10 -7.57
C GLY A 113 2.99 8.58 -7.35
N ARG A 114 3.87 8.07 -6.49
CA ARG A 114 3.92 6.65 -6.11
C ARG A 114 3.37 6.46 -4.71
N LEU A 115 2.70 5.34 -4.49
CA LEU A 115 2.26 4.94 -3.16
C LEU A 115 3.41 4.23 -2.46
N ARG A 116 3.80 4.72 -1.29
CA ARG A 116 4.79 4.11 -0.43
C ARG A 116 4.11 3.42 0.74
N LEU A 117 4.60 2.24 1.10
CA LEU A 117 4.16 1.52 2.31
C LEU A 117 5.35 1.35 3.25
N GLY A 118 5.14 1.61 4.54
CA GLY A 118 6.16 1.58 5.58
C GLY A 118 6.47 0.19 6.15
N THR A 119 6.02 -0.88 5.47
CA THR A 119 6.20 -2.31 5.79
C THR A 119 5.27 -2.95 6.83
N SER A 120 5.22 -4.29 6.75
CA SER A 120 4.42 -5.37 7.41
C SER A 120 3.79 -6.35 6.40
N LEU A 121 3.73 -6.00 5.10
CA LEU A 121 3.14 -6.83 4.04
C LEU A 121 4.15 -7.75 3.32
N VAL A 122 5.42 -7.39 3.34
CA VAL A 122 6.52 -8.15 2.73
C VAL A 122 7.55 -8.40 3.82
N PRO A 123 7.87 -9.66 4.15
CA PRO A 123 8.91 -9.96 5.13
C PRO A 123 10.25 -9.35 4.74
N ASP A 124 10.94 -8.82 5.76
CA ASP A 124 12.29 -8.23 5.67
C ASP A 124 12.39 -7.00 4.74
N ALA A 125 11.27 -6.37 4.38
CA ALA A 125 11.28 -5.12 3.65
C ALA A 125 11.24 -3.94 4.63
N ASP A 126 12.02 -2.90 4.37
CA ASP A 126 11.92 -1.61 5.09
C ASP A 126 10.73 -0.81 4.58
N SER A 127 10.49 -0.86 3.28
CA SER A 127 9.36 -0.19 2.65
C SER A 127 9.09 -0.70 1.24
N LEU A 128 7.93 -0.35 0.73
CA LEU A 128 7.47 -0.72 -0.61
C LEU A 128 7.15 0.52 -1.43
N GLU A 129 7.31 0.41 -2.74
CA GLU A 129 6.86 1.41 -3.69
C GLU A 129 5.94 0.76 -4.71
N LEU A 130 4.80 1.40 -4.91
CA LEU A 130 3.78 0.98 -5.83
C LEU A 130 3.52 2.08 -6.85
N ARG A 131 3.24 1.68 -8.10
CA ARG A 131 2.77 2.57 -9.16
C ARG A 131 1.27 2.41 -9.34
N ARG A 132 0.62 3.48 -9.78
CA ARG A 132 -0.78 3.44 -10.20
C ARG A 132 -0.92 2.65 -11.50
N VAL A 133 -1.93 1.78 -11.59
CA VAL A 133 -2.24 0.97 -12.79
C VAL A 133 -3.74 0.94 -13.04
N ALA A 134 -4.14 0.60 -14.27
CA ALA A 134 -5.52 0.27 -14.57
C ALA A 134 -5.92 -1.03 -13.82
N PRO A 135 -7.19 -1.19 -13.39
CA PRO A 135 -7.63 -2.37 -12.65
C PRO A 135 -7.39 -3.70 -13.36
N ASP A 136 -7.47 -3.68 -14.69
CA ASP A 136 -7.32 -4.81 -15.62
C ASP A 136 -5.91 -4.96 -16.20
N ALA A 137 -4.95 -4.14 -15.77
CA ALA A 137 -3.58 -4.21 -16.25
C ALA A 137 -2.97 -5.61 -16.01
N PRO A 138 -2.20 -6.17 -16.96
CA PRO A 138 -1.56 -7.48 -16.77
C PRO A 138 -0.59 -7.44 -15.57
N TYR A 139 -0.43 -8.58 -14.89
CA TYR A 139 0.54 -8.71 -13.81
C TYR A 139 1.97 -8.68 -14.36
N PRO A 140 2.93 -8.02 -13.68
CA PRO A 140 4.31 -7.99 -14.11
C PRO A 140 4.97 -9.36 -13.91
N ALA A 141 5.94 -9.69 -14.76
CA ALA A 141 6.74 -10.89 -14.59
C ALA A 141 7.71 -10.82 -13.39
N ALA A 142 8.14 -9.61 -13.04
CA ALA A 142 9.13 -9.38 -11.99
C ALA A 142 8.89 -8.05 -11.25
N VAL A 143 9.40 -7.97 -10.02
CA VAL A 143 9.52 -6.74 -9.23
C VAL A 143 10.98 -6.41 -8.97
N GLN A 144 11.30 -5.15 -8.71
CA GLN A 144 12.65 -4.74 -8.35
C GLN A 144 12.87 -4.90 -6.84
N VAL A 145 13.90 -5.64 -6.44
CA VAL A 145 14.39 -5.62 -5.06
C VAL A 145 15.58 -4.68 -5.00
N VAL A 146 15.49 -3.67 -4.14
CA VAL A 146 16.50 -2.65 -3.91
C VAL A 146 17.07 -2.87 -2.51
N VAL A 147 18.33 -3.28 -2.44
CA VAL A 147 19.06 -3.43 -1.18
C VAL A 147 19.74 -2.11 -0.85
N THR A 148 19.40 -1.55 0.31
CA THR A 148 20.03 -0.35 0.87
C THR A 148 21.08 -0.76 1.89
N ALA A 149 22.29 -0.21 1.75
CA ALA A 149 23.31 -0.33 2.79
C ALA A 149 22.89 0.50 4.02
N PRO A 150 23.21 0.04 5.24
CA PRO A 150 23.01 0.81 6.46
C PRO A 150 23.75 2.16 6.45
#